data_AF-A0A151JZE2-F1
#
_entry.id   AF-A0A151JZE2-F1
#
_cell.length_a   1.000
_cell.length_b   1.000
_cell.length_c   1.000
_cell.angle_alpha   90.00
_cell.angle_beta   90.00
_cell.angle_gamma   90.00
#
_symmetry.space_group_name_H-M   'P 1'
#
loop_
_entity.id
_entity.type
_entity.pdbx_description
1 polymer ?
#
loop_
_entity_poly.entity_id
_entity_poly.type
_entity_poly.pdbx_seq_one_letter_code
_entity_poly.pdbx_strand_id
1 'polypeptide(L)' 'MPFQQKGEQCRVNAETITTNLTYPDTSEIAVKDIHYILCPCADGLFCNPKRGICK' A
#
# COMPACT_ATOMS: atom_id res chain seq x y z
N MET A 1 5.49 -2.95 -9.47
CA MET A 1 4.07 -2.70 -9.82
C MET A 1 3.87 -1.19 -9.77
N PRO A 2 3.23 -0.57 -10.77
CA PRO A 2 3.16 0.89 -10.83
C PRO A 2 2.26 1.45 -9.72
N PHE A 3 2.54 2.69 -9.31
CA PHE A 3 1.67 3.48 -8.45
C PHE A 3 0.27 3.64 -9.05
N GLN A 4 -0.74 3.80 -8.20
CA GLN A 4 -2.13 3.98 -8.63
C GLN A 4 -2.31 5.34 -9.31
N GLN A 5 -2.83 5.33 -10.52
CA GLN A 5 -3.04 6.49 -11.37
C GLN A 5 -4.36 7.20 -11.04
N LYS A 6 -4.53 8.41 -11.60
CA LYS A 6 -5.75 9.21 -11.40
C LYS A 6 -6.99 8.41 -11.82
N GLY A 7 -7.98 8.34 -10.92
CA GLY A 7 -9.22 7.60 -11.12
C GLY A 7 -9.15 6.12 -10.72
N GLU A 8 -7.96 5.57 -10.48
CA GLU A 8 -7.81 4.20 -9.98
C GLU A 8 -8.13 4.09 -8.49
N GLN A 9 -8.43 2.87 -8.07
CA GLN A 9 -8.79 2.57 -6.70
C GLN A 9 -7.56 2.70 -5.78
N CYS A 10 -7.75 3.41 -4.67
CA CYS A 10 -6.76 3.52 -3.61
C CYS A 10 -7.34 3.04 -2.30
N ARG A 11 -6.46 2.58 -1.41
CA ARG A 11 -6.86 2.20 -0.07
C ARG A 11 -6.98 3.44 0.82
N VAL A 12 -8.17 3.67 1.36
CA VAL A 12 -8.37 4.69 2.39
C VAL A 12 -7.71 4.21 3.68
N ASN A 13 -7.01 5.10 4.39
CA ASN A 13 -6.18 4.78 5.56
C ASN A 13 -5.05 3.77 5.26
N ALA A 14 -4.28 4.02 4.19
CA ALA A 14 -3.16 3.19 3.76
C ALA A 14 -1.85 3.50 4.50
N GLU A 15 -1.88 3.48 5.84
CA GLU A 15 -0.64 3.53 6.62
C GLU A 15 0.26 2.35 6.28
N THR A 16 1.57 2.59 6.28
CA THR A 16 2.55 1.54 6.04
C THR A 16 2.61 0.61 7.24
N ILE A 17 2.83 -0.67 6.97
CA ILE A 17 2.92 -1.70 8.00
C ILE A 17 4.39 -2.08 8.16
N THR A 18 4.79 -2.39 9.39
CA THR A 18 6.08 -3.05 9.68
C THR A 18 5.77 -4.37 10.36
N THR A 19 6.31 -5.47 9.83
CA THR A 19 6.05 -6.81 10.35
C THR A 19 7.17 -7.78 10.01
N ASN A 20 7.20 -8.93 10.68
CA ASN A 20 8.05 -10.05 10.28
C ASN A 20 7.22 -11.01 9.44
N LEU A 21 7.71 -11.35 8.26
CA LEU A 21 7.15 -12.42 7.43
C LEU A 21 7.83 -13.72 7.80
N THR A 22 7.06 -14.69 8.25
CA THR A 22 7.53 -16.04 8.55
C THR A 22 7.24 -16.95 7.36
N TYR A 23 8.27 -17.62 6.86
CA TYR A 23 8.14 -18.60 5.79
C TYR A 23 7.98 -20.02 6.36
N PRO A 24 7.50 -20.99 5.54
CA PRO A 24 7.28 -22.37 6.01
C PRO A 24 8.53 -23.10 6.52
N ASP A 25 9.72 -22.65 6.11
CA ASP A 25 11.01 -23.14 6.58
C ASP A 25 11.48 -22.50 7.90
N THR A 26 10.59 -21.78 8.59
CA THR A 26 10.82 -21.00 9.82
C THR A 26 11.73 -19.78 9.65
N SER A 27 12.17 -19.47 8.43
CA SER A 27 12.92 -18.25 8.19
C SER A 27 12.01 -17.02 8.39
N GLU A 28 12.57 -15.96 8.96
CA GLU A 28 11.88 -14.70 9.19
C GLU A 28 12.57 -13.57 8.44
N ILE A 29 11.77 -12.71 7.80
CA ILE A 29 12.25 -11.49 7.16
C ILE A 29 11.49 -10.31 7.74
N ALA A 30 12.23 -9.37 8.34
CA ALA A 30 11.68 -8.11 8.79
C ALA A 30 11.41 -7.20 7.58
N VAL A 31 10.15 -6.87 7.35
CA VAL A 31 9.73 -5.90 6.33
C VAL A 31 9.24 -4.63 7.01
N LYS A 32 9.72 -3.49 6.52
CA LYS A 32 9.42 -2.16 7.07
C LYS A 32 8.76 -1.32 5.99
N ASP A 33 7.89 -0.41 6.43
CA ASP A 33 7.25 0.59 5.60
C ASP A 33 6.53 0.02 4.36
N ILE A 34 5.85 -1.13 4.52
CA ILE A 34 5.18 -1.82 3.41
C ILE A 34 3.75 -1.34 3.20
N HIS A 35 3.37 -1.16 1.94
CA HIS A 35 1.97 -0.95 1.54
C HIS A 35 1.27 -2.31 1.34
N TYR A 36 0.09 -2.48 1.93
CA TYR A 36 -0.65 -3.75 1.90
C TYR A 36 -1.79 -3.72 0.86
N ILE A 37 -1.80 -4.73 -0.01
CA ILE A 37 -2.74 -4.98 -1.14
C ILE A 37 -2.57 -4.01 -2.31
N LEU A 38 -2.62 -2.70 -2.08
CA LEU A 38 -2.53 -1.68 -3.12
C LEU A 38 -1.30 -0.81 -2.91
N CYS A 39 -0.62 -0.49 -4.02
CA CYS A 39 0.38 0.58 -4.04
C CYS A 39 -0.27 1.94 -3.72
N PRO A 40 0.50 2.92 -3.25
CA PRO A 40 -0.03 4.27 -3.06
C PRO A 40 -0.34 4.93 -4.41
N CYS A 41 -1.04 6.07 -4.35
CA CYS A 41 -1.27 6.90 -5.53
C CYS A 41 0.05 7.45 -6.08
N ALA A 42 0.10 7.71 -7.38
CA ALA A 42 1.24 8.34 -8.04
C ALA A 42 1.50 9.75 -7.47
N ASP A 43 2.74 10.22 -7.63
CA ASP A 43 3.17 11.51 -7.09
C ASP A 43 2.23 12.65 -7.49
N GLY A 44 1.85 13.46 -6.51
CA GLY A 44 0.92 14.59 -6.68
C GLY A 44 -0.56 14.21 -6.65
N LEU A 45 -0.92 12.93 -6.54
CA LEU A 45 -2.30 12.47 -6.33
C LEU A 45 -2.51 12.05 -4.87
N PHE A 46 -3.73 12.26 -4.37
CA PHE A 46 -4.11 11.86 -3.02
C PHE A 46 -5.28 10.89 -3.06
N CYS A 47 -5.30 9.94 -2.12
CA CYS A 47 -6.43 9.02 -2.01
C CYS A 47 -7.64 9.75 -1.42
N ASN A 48 -8.74 9.84 -2.18
CA ASN A 48 -9.96 10.46 -1.69
C ASN A 48 -10.60 9.60 -0.58
N PRO A 49 -10.68 10.06 0.68
CA PRO A 49 -11.16 9.24 1.79
C PRO A 49 -12.64 8.84 1.67
N LYS A 50 -13.45 9.60 0.91
CA LYS A 50 -14.88 9.30 0.71
C LYS A 50 -15.16 8.34 -0.45
N ARG A 51 -14.26 8.29 -1.45
CA ARG A 51 -14.49 7.54 -2.69
C ARG A 51 -13.50 6.39 -2.90
N GLY A 52 -12.37 6.37 -2.20
CA GLY A 52 -11.33 5.37 -2.38
C GLY A 52 -10.72 5.41 -3.79
N ILE A 53 -10.54 6.62 -4.36
CA ILE A 53 -9.92 6.81 -5.68
C ILE A 53 -8.80 7.85 -5.62
N CYS A 54 -7.75 7.66 -6.40
CA CYS A 54 -6.66 8.64 -6.55
C CYS A 54 -7.15 9.85 -7.34
N LYS A 55 -6.96 11.06 -6.81
CA LYS A 55 -7.34 12.29 -7.49
C LYS A 55 -6.44 13.46 -7.13
#